data_AF-A0A553DG73-F1
#
_entry.id   AF-A0A553DG73-F1
#
_cell.length_a   1.000
_cell.length_b   1.000
_cell.length_c   1.000
_cell.angle_alpha   90.00
_cell.angle_beta   90.00
_cell.angle_gamma   90.00
#
_symmetry.space_group_name_H-M   'P 1'
#
loop_
_entity.id
_entity.type
_entity.pdbx_description
1 polymer ?
#
loop_
_entity_poly.entity_id
_entity_poly.type
_entity_poly.pdbx_seq_one_letter_code
_entity_poly.pdbx_strand_id
1 'polypeptide(L)'
;MKKLAIEFEKGKAPFLGGHSFACNPVGAAIGNLIIDYIKENKIVENSLKMEDVFLDKLKRLHRHEIVGNTRGMGLYLGVEFVSDKETKLPFAKEFNISKKLYEHSNKKTQGSKIFFELDQLNKT
;
A
#
# COMPACT_ATOMS: atom_id res chain seq x y z
N MET A 1 13.30 16.59 -23.49
CA MET A 1 14.66 16.07 -23.30
C MET A 1 15.72 16.94 -23.97
N LYS A 2 15.77 17.06 -25.31
CA LYS A 2 16.82 17.84 -26.02
C LYS A 2 16.97 19.30 -25.56
N LYS A 3 15.87 20.05 -25.39
CA LYS A 3 15.93 21.45 -24.92
C LYS A 3 16.53 21.62 -23.52
N LEU A 4 16.30 20.66 -22.63
CA LEU A 4 16.81 20.71 -21.25
C LEU A 4 18.32 20.40 -21.22
N ALA A 5 18.75 19.38 -21.97
CA ALA A 5 20.16 19.03 -22.09
C ALA A 5 21.00 20.20 -22.64
N ILE A 6 20.49 20.88 -23.68
CA ILE A 6 21.15 22.05 -24.28
C ILE A 6 21.38 23.18 -23.26
N GLU A 7 20.48 23.37 -22.30
CA GLU A 7 20.61 24.44 -21.29
C GLU A 7 21.70 24.12 -20.25
N PHE A 8 21.83 22.84 -19.85
CA PHE A 8 22.93 22.37 -19.01
C PHE A 8 24.28 22.44 -19.74
N GLU A 9 24.31 22.09 -21.04
CA GLU A 9 25.51 22.20 -21.87
C GLU A 9 25.96 23.66 -22.05
N LYS A 10 25.02 24.59 -22.27
CA LYS A 10 25.30 26.03 -22.40
C LYS A 10 25.71 26.69 -21.10
N GLY A 11 25.05 26.32 -20.00
CA GLY A 11 25.24 26.96 -18.69
C GLY A 11 26.60 26.69 -18.04
N LYS A 12 27.36 25.69 -18.51
CA LYS A 12 28.68 25.25 -17.98
C LYS A 12 28.71 25.00 -16.45
N ALA A 13 27.57 25.04 -15.78
CA ALA A 13 27.43 24.86 -14.35
C ALA A 13 27.04 23.39 -14.06
N PRO A 14 27.64 22.74 -13.06
CA PRO A 14 27.29 21.38 -12.69
C PRO A 14 25.85 21.30 -12.17
N PHE A 15 25.19 20.16 -12.41
CA PHE A 15 23.95 19.84 -11.72
C PHE A 15 24.26 19.52 -10.26
N LEU A 16 23.84 20.39 -9.34
CA LEU A 16 24.13 20.29 -7.90
C LEU A 16 23.12 19.44 -7.11
N GLY A 17 22.39 18.54 -7.78
CA GLY A 17 21.45 17.61 -7.15
C GLY A 17 22.06 16.22 -7.00
N GLY A 18 22.13 15.70 -5.77
CA GLY A 18 22.61 14.34 -5.53
C GLY A 18 22.39 13.88 -4.09
N HIS A 19 22.18 12.59 -3.91
CA HIS A 19 22.16 11.93 -2.60
C HIS A 19 23.28 10.89 -2.57
N SER A 20 23.86 10.63 -1.40
CA SER A 20 25.00 9.70 -1.25
C SER A 20 24.71 8.28 -1.76
N PHE A 21 23.44 7.85 -1.74
CA PHE A 21 22.99 6.54 -2.22
C PHE A 21 22.18 6.61 -3.53
N ALA A 22 22.19 7.76 -4.22
CA ALA A 22 21.57 7.85 -5.54
C ALA A 22 22.24 6.86 -6.51
N CYS A 23 21.44 6.21 -7.34
CA CYS A 23 21.91 5.24 -8.35
C CYS A 23 22.75 4.08 -7.78
N ASN A 24 22.49 3.65 -6.53
CA ASN A 24 23.23 2.52 -5.97
C ASN A 24 22.99 1.24 -6.82
N PRO A 25 24.05 0.54 -7.27
CA PRO A 25 23.93 -0.56 -8.24
C PRO A 25 23.21 -1.78 -7.66
N VAL A 26 23.31 -2.01 -6.35
CA VAL A 26 22.62 -3.14 -5.69
C VAL A 26 21.10 -2.94 -5.71
N GLY A 27 20.63 -1.74 -5.36
CA GLY A 27 19.22 -1.38 -5.41
C GLY A 27 18.68 -1.36 -6.83
N ALA A 28 19.49 -0.95 -7.81
CA ALA A 28 19.11 -1.03 -9.22
C ALA A 28 18.95 -2.49 -9.69
N ALA A 29 19.87 -3.38 -9.33
CA ALA A 29 19.79 -4.81 -9.65
C ALA A 29 18.56 -5.47 -9.03
N ILE A 30 18.30 -5.22 -7.74
CA ILE A 30 17.11 -5.72 -7.04
C ILE A 30 15.83 -5.14 -7.64
N GLY A 31 15.81 -3.85 -7.97
CA GLY A 31 14.66 -3.18 -8.60
C GLY A 31 14.28 -3.83 -9.92
N ASN A 32 15.27 -4.15 -10.78
CA ASN A 32 15.04 -4.87 -12.03
C ASN A 32 14.43 -6.26 -11.77
N LEU A 33 15.02 -7.03 -10.86
CA LEU A 33 14.52 -8.36 -10.49
C LEU A 33 13.07 -8.31 -10.00
N ILE A 34 12.72 -7.34 -9.15
CA ILE A 34 11.35 -7.16 -8.63
C ILE A 34 10.38 -6.84 -9.78
N ILE A 35 10.77 -5.98 -10.72
CA ILE A 35 9.92 -5.64 -11.87
C ILE A 35 9.67 -6.89 -12.73
N ASP A 36 10.69 -7.70 -12.98
CA ASP A 36 10.56 -8.95 -13.75
C ASP A 36 9.66 -9.94 -13.02
N TYR A 37 9.88 -10.12 -11.71
CA TYR A 37 9.04 -10.97 -10.87
C TYR A 37 7.56 -10.54 -10.88
N ILE A 38 7.28 -9.23 -10.78
CA ILE A 38 5.91 -8.68 -10.82
C ILE A 38 5.22 -9.05 -12.14
N LYS A 39 5.94 -8.97 -13.27
CA LYS A 39 5.41 -9.28 -14.60
C LYS A 39 5.21 -10.78 -14.80
N GLU A 40 6.23 -11.59 -14.51
CA GLU A 40 6.20 -13.04 -14.70
C GLU A 40 5.09 -13.70 -13.87
N ASN A 41 4.91 -13.23 -12.63
CA ASN A 41 3.90 -13.76 -11.71
C ASN A 41 2.55 -13.04 -11.80
N LYS A 42 2.38 -12.10 -12.75
CA LYS A 42 1.13 -11.37 -12.98
C LYS A 42 0.55 -10.77 -11.69
N ILE A 43 1.41 -10.17 -10.87
CA ILE A 43 1.06 -9.74 -9.51
C ILE A 43 -0.01 -8.64 -9.54
N VAL A 44 0.04 -7.75 -10.53
CA VAL A 44 -0.94 -6.66 -10.69
C VAL A 44 -2.31 -7.23 -11.07
N GLU A 45 -2.35 -8.15 -12.03
CA GLU A 45 -3.57 -8.81 -12.48
C GLU A 45 -4.17 -9.68 -11.37
N ASN A 46 -3.33 -10.35 -10.59
CA ASN A 46 -3.78 -11.09 -9.42
C ASN A 46 -4.39 -10.15 -8.36
N SER A 47 -3.76 -8.99 -8.10
CA SER A 47 -4.32 -7.97 -7.20
C SER A 47 -5.72 -7.53 -7.63
N LEU A 48 -5.93 -7.31 -8.94
CA LEU A 48 -7.24 -6.99 -9.49
C LEU A 48 -8.25 -8.14 -9.35
N LYS A 49 -7.85 -9.38 -9.64
CA LYS A 49 -8.72 -10.56 -9.45
C LYS A 49 -9.14 -10.77 -8.00
N MET A 50 -8.26 -10.42 -7.06
CA MET A 50 -8.53 -10.54 -5.63
C MET A 50 -9.39 -9.40 -5.07
N GLU A 51 -9.63 -8.34 -5.85
CA GLU A 51 -10.45 -7.18 -5.43
C GLU A 51 -11.83 -7.61 -4.99
N ASP A 52 -12.58 -8.32 -5.83
CA ASP A 52 -13.96 -8.75 -5.54
C ASP A 52 -14.00 -9.62 -4.28
N VAL A 53 -13.07 -10.57 -4.16
CA VAL A 53 -12.96 -11.46 -2.99
C VAL A 53 -12.75 -10.68 -1.71
N PHE A 54 -11.86 -9.67 -1.73
CA PHE A 54 -11.56 -8.89 -0.55
C PHE A 54 -12.68 -7.88 -0.24
N LEU A 55 -13.20 -7.19 -1.25
CA LEU A 55 -14.28 -6.24 -1.11
C LEU A 55 -15.56 -6.91 -0.61
N ASP A 56 -15.91 -8.09 -1.09
CA ASP A 56 -17.09 -8.83 -0.60
C ASP A 56 -16.95 -9.26 0.86
N LYS A 57 -15.73 -9.55 1.33
CA LYS A 57 -15.47 -9.78 2.75
C LYS A 57 -15.65 -8.50 3.56
N LEU A 58 -15.17 -7.36 3.06
CA LEU A 58 -15.36 -6.06 3.73
C LEU A 58 -16.82 -5.64 3.75
N LYS A 59 -17.59 -5.88 2.67
CA LYS A 59 -19.02 -5.54 2.60
C LYS A 59 -19.83 -6.20 3.73
N ARG A 60 -19.43 -7.37 4.23
CA ARG A 60 -20.06 -8.03 5.39
C ARG A 60 -20.01 -7.18 6.66
N LEU A 61 -19.07 -6.24 6.76
CA LEU A 61 -18.94 -5.34 7.90
C LEU A 61 -20.05 -4.29 7.96
N HIS A 62 -20.80 -4.05 6.87
CA HIS A 62 -21.96 -3.14 6.88
C HIS A 62 -23.06 -3.55 7.87
N ARG A 63 -23.03 -4.79 8.39
CA ARG A 63 -23.86 -5.23 9.52
C ARG A 63 -23.65 -4.42 10.79
N HIS A 64 -22.52 -3.72 10.92
CA HIS A 64 -22.21 -2.86 12.07
C HIS A 64 -22.64 -1.42 11.78
N GLU A 65 -23.28 -0.77 12.76
CA GLU A 65 -23.79 0.61 12.63
C GLU A 65 -22.69 1.65 12.41
N ILE A 66 -21.47 1.35 12.86
CA ILE A 66 -20.34 2.27 12.74
C ILE A 66 -19.67 2.24 11.36
N VAL A 67 -20.04 1.31 10.47
CA VAL A 67 -19.39 1.12 9.15
C VAL A 67 -20.19 1.88 8.09
N GLY A 68 -19.65 3.01 7.65
CA GLY A 68 -20.33 3.88 6.68
C GLY A 68 -20.10 3.46 5.23
N ASN A 69 -18.88 3.02 4.89
CA ASN A 69 -18.54 2.67 3.52
C ASN A 69 -17.37 1.67 3.45
N THR A 70 -17.31 0.91 2.36
CA THR A 70 -16.16 0.07 2.01
C THR A 70 -15.79 0.34 0.56
N ARG A 71 -14.54 0.73 0.29
CA ARG A 71 -14.11 1.17 -1.05
C ARG A 71 -12.62 0.91 -1.28
N GLY A 72 -12.21 0.91 -2.55
CA GLY A 72 -10.81 0.82 -2.94
C GLY A 72 -10.63 0.25 -4.36
N MET A 73 -9.43 -0.23 -4.66
CA MET A 73 -9.08 -0.86 -5.95
C MET A 73 -7.98 -1.91 -5.74
N GLY A 74 -8.09 -3.06 -6.40
CA GLY A 74 -7.22 -4.21 -6.17
C GLY A 74 -7.19 -4.62 -4.69
N LEU A 75 -5.98 -4.75 -4.15
CA LEU A 75 -5.75 -4.99 -2.73
C LEU A 75 -5.64 -3.72 -1.87
N TYR A 76 -5.80 -2.52 -2.46
CA TYR A 76 -5.84 -1.25 -1.73
C TYR A 76 -7.28 -0.91 -1.37
N LEU A 77 -7.80 -1.55 -0.31
CA LEU A 77 -9.17 -1.39 0.17
C LEU A 77 -9.20 -0.76 1.57
N GLY A 78 -10.26 -0.01 1.85
CA GLY A 78 -10.47 0.67 3.12
C GLY A 78 -11.92 0.56 3.60
N VAL A 79 -12.09 0.70 4.92
CA VAL A 79 -13.38 0.78 5.61
C VAL A 79 -13.47 2.14 6.27
N GLU A 80 -14.56 2.84 6.01
CA GLU A 80 -14.86 4.14 6.60
C GLU A 80 -15.76 3.96 7.83
N PHE A 81 -15.36 4.55 8.95
CA PHE A 81 -16.09 4.50 10.20
C PHE A 81 -16.76 5.84 10.49
N VAL A 82 -18.07 5.83 10.71
CA VAL A 82 -18.92 7.01 10.92
C VAL A 82 -19.78 6.83 12.17
N SER A 83 -20.11 7.93 12.84
CA SER A 83 -21.01 7.95 14.00
C SER A 83 -22.48 7.85 13.60
N ASP A 84 -22.81 8.27 12.37
CA ASP A 84 -24.15 8.17 11.78
C ASP A 84 -24.02 7.82 10.28
N LYS A 85 -24.73 6.76 9.84
CA LYS A 85 -24.61 6.24 8.47
C LYS A 85 -25.32 7.08 7.43
N GLU A 86 -26.49 7.61 7.77
CA GLU A 86 -27.35 8.35 6.84
C GLU A 86 -26.68 9.68 6.46
N THR A 87 -26.16 10.37 7.47
CA THR A 87 -25.49 11.67 7.32
C THR A 87 -24.00 11.54 7.02
N LYS A 88 -23.42 10.34 7.21
CA LYS A 88 -21.98 10.06 7.15
C LYS A 88 -21.17 10.93 8.12
N LEU A 89 -21.76 11.28 9.27
CA LEU A 89 -21.10 12.10 10.28
C LEU A 89 -19.87 11.35 10.83
N PRO A 90 -18.65 11.94 10.82
CA PRO A 90 -17.50 11.28 11.41
C PRO A 90 -17.64 11.16 12.93
N PHE A 91 -16.87 10.25 13.53
CA PHE A 91 -16.72 10.25 14.99
C PHE A 91 -15.98 11.50 15.48
N ALA A 92 -16.38 12.01 16.65
CA ALA A 92 -15.62 13.06 17.31
C ALA A 92 -14.20 12.57 17.66
N LYS A 93 -13.21 13.46 17.59
CA LYS A 93 -11.78 13.12 17.68
C LYS A 93 -11.42 12.41 19.00
N GLU A 94 -12.13 12.75 20.06
CA GLU A 94 -11.97 12.25 21.42
C GLU A 94 -12.25 10.74 21.51
N PHE A 95 -13.09 10.20 20.61
CA PHE A 95 -13.35 8.77 20.55
C PHE A 95 -12.13 7.96 20.10
N ASN A 96 -11.24 8.56 19.31
CA ASN A 96 -9.99 7.97 18.79
C ASN A 96 -10.18 6.55 18.24
N ILE A 97 -11.18 6.40 17.37
CA ILE A 97 -11.64 5.10 16.84
C ILE A 97 -10.51 4.34 16.16
N SER A 98 -9.67 5.00 15.37
CA SER A 98 -8.54 4.37 14.67
C SER A 98 -7.57 3.67 15.65
N LYS A 99 -7.22 4.33 16.77
CA LYS A 99 -6.35 3.74 17.79
C LYS A 99 -7.00 2.53 18.46
N LYS A 100 -8.27 2.66 18.86
CA LYS A 100 -9.02 1.57 19.51
C LYS A 100 -9.15 0.34 18.61
N LEU A 101 -9.46 0.56 17.32
CA LEU A 101 -9.56 -0.51 16.33
C LEU A 101 -8.20 -1.20 16.11
N TYR A 102 -7.13 -0.43 15.99
CA TYR A 102 -5.78 -0.97 15.85
C TYR A 102 -5.37 -1.84 17.05
N GLU A 103 -5.57 -1.33 18.27
CA GLU A 103 -5.26 -2.06 19.50
C GLU A 103 -6.08 -3.34 19.64
N HIS A 104 -7.37 -3.32 19.24
CA HIS A 104 -8.23 -4.50 19.30
C HIS A 104 -7.89 -5.52 18.20
N SER A 105 -7.50 -5.06 17.01
CA SER A 105 -7.06 -5.91 15.91
C SER A 105 -5.83 -6.71 16.31
N ASN A 106 -4.78 -6.03 16.81
CA ASN A 106 -3.50 -6.64 17.17
C ASN A 106 -3.59 -7.70 18.27
N LYS A 107 -4.49 -7.52 19.24
CA LYS A 107 -4.73 -8.52 20.30
C LYS A 107 -5.29 -9.84 19.76
N LYS A 108 -5.99 -9.81 18.63
CA LYS A 108 -6.57 -11.00 17.98
C LYS A 108 -5.65 -11.62 16.93
N THR A 109 -4.84 -10.81 16.22
CA THR A 109 -3.93 -11.29 15.18
C THR A 109 -2.67 -11.97 15.70
N GLN A 110 -2.31 -11.82 16.98
CA GLN A 110 -1.18 -12.54 17.61
C GLN A 110 -1.30 -14.08 17.57
N GLY A 111 -2.47 -14.64 17.23
CA GLY A 111 -2.68 -16.09 17.03
C GLY A 111 -2.79 -16.54 15.57
N SER A 112 -2.93 -15.63 14.62
CA SER A 112 -3.03 -15.97 13.20
C SER A 112 -1.69 -15.66 12.52
N LYS A 113 -0.94 -16.74 12.23
CA LYS A 113 0.27 -16.72 11.38
C LYS A 113 -0.05 -16.08 10.02
N ILE A 114 0.02 -14.76 9.95
CA ILE A 114 0.09 -13.99 8.69
C ILE A 114 1.50 -13.40 8.62
N PHE A 115 2.49 -14.28 8.80
CA PHE A 115 3.86 -14.00 8.39
C PHE A 115 4.07 -14.90 7.17
N PHE A 116 4.25 -14.27 6.02
CA PHE A 116 4.88 -14.94 4.88
C PHE A 116 6.21 -15.50 5.39
N GLU A 117 6.35 -16.83 5.43
CA GLU A 117 7.61 -17.49 5.72
C GLU A 117 8.65 -17.03 4.68
N LEU A 118 9.45 -16.04 5.06
CA LEU A 118 10.66 -15.64 4.34
C LEU A 118 11.75 -16.73 4.42
N ASP A 119 11.52 -17.82 5.15
CA ASP A 119 12.40 -18.99 5.27
C ASP A 119 12.58 -19.77 3.95
N GLN A 120 11.71 -19.56 2.95
CA GLN A 120 11.85 -20.21 1.64
C GLN A 120 12.83 -19.49 0.70
N LEU A 121 13.28 -18.27 1.02
CA LEU A 121 14.20 -17.48 0.18
C LEU A 121 15.70 -17.73 0.45
N ASN A 122 16.05 -18.51 1.48
CA ASN A 122 17.44 -18.90 1.79
C ASN A 122 17.79 -20.33 1.34
N LYS A 123 17.00 -20.93 0.44
CA LYS A 123 17.33 -22.23 -0.19
C LYS A 123 17.70 -22.07 -1.66
N THR A 124 18.71 -21.24 -1.94
CA THR A 124 19.59 -21.35 -3.11
C THR A 124 20.89 -20.61 -2.79
#